data_AF-A0A846PFX1-F1
#
_entry.id   AF-A0A846PFX1-F1
#
_cell.length_a   1.000
_cell.length_b   1.000
_cell.length_c   1.000
_cell.angle_alpha   90.00
_cell.angle_beta   90.00
_cell.angle_gamma   90.00
#
_symmetry.space_group_name_H-M   'P 1'
#
loop_
_entity.id
_entity.type
_entity.pdbx_description
1 polymer ?
#
loop_
_entity_poly.entity_id
_entity_poly.type
_entity_poly.pdbx_seq_one_letter_code
_entity_poly.pdbx_strand_id
1 'polypeptide(L)'
;MKFFVQEFCSEMQDLTKLPLVGCARARAFTDMGITTIRQVAKIDPFDAAFQRYSCFSAGYLDLIRNYADAIVQNRVIVKAKHPFFESRKKMCFFDSEYSPTGTRTGPYGIFLIGIMDENGKVTQYFLDDPSDEEEMLNQFRDWLVREEPVLVSYSSTSADRPQLMNAFGRFGIPIHELDSAFFDLYYHCINTQRTATQFVFLPVQGSLSSKNVAVRLGYKAPRDLGIIDGLQALITYGDYLESKRERLKLDLLEYNKTDLEMTKYIFDKIDESMKLADGDSTPKNIGPMFGVRGIPARSDDFEDYKCPRCGHFHSSKFMKKRLPIKCLRCRYDFSERDAHP
;
A
#
# COMPACT_ATOMS: atom_id res chain seq x y z
N MET A 1 -22.72 8.57 22.32
CA MET A 1 -22.01 8.67 21.01
C MET A 1 -21.41 7.35 20.53
N LYS A 2 -20.37 6.75 21.14
CA LYS A 2 -19.70 5.55 20.58
C LYS A 2 -20.66 4.43 20.16
N PHE A 3 -21.52 3.95 21.07
CA PHE A 3 -22.50 2.89 20.79
C PHE A 3 -23.40 3.19 19.58
N PHE A 4 -23.92 4.42 19.49
CA PHE A 4 -24.83 4.86 18.42
C PHE A 4 -24.22 4.84 17.00
N VAL A 5 -22.89 4.83 16.88
CA VAL A 5 -22.19 4.67 15.60
C VAL A 5 -22.08 3.19 15.19
N GLN A 6 -22.08 2.29 16.18
CA GLN A 6 -21.77 0.88 15.99
C GLN A 6 -22.99 0.07 15.54
N GLU A 7 -24.19 0.40 16.04
CA GLU A 7 -25.45 -0.15 15.49
C GLU A 7 -25.71 0.36 14.06
N PHE A 8 -25.57 1.67 13.80
CA PHE A 8 -25.90 2.26 12.49
C PHE A 8 -25.02 1.80 11.33
N CYS A 9 -23.75 1.44 11.55
CA CYS A 9 -22.92 0.86 10.49
C CYS A 9 -23.28 -0.62 10.19
N SER A 10 -24.19 -1.26 10.95
CA SER A 10 -24.63 -2.64 10.68
C SER A 10 -25.62 -2.74 9.52
N GLU A 11 -26.56 -1.80 9.39
CA GLU A 11 -27.53 -1.76 8.28
C GLU A 11 -26.85 -1.39 6.95
N MET A 12 -25.80 -0.56 7.01
CA MET A 12 -25.02 -0.11 5.83
C MET A 12 -23.89 -1.07 5.42
N GLN A 13 -23.91 -2.34 5.88
CA GLN A 13 -22.83 -3.31 5.69
C GLN A 13 -22.45 -3.65 4.24
N ASP A 14 -23.33 -3.45 3.25
CA ASP A 14 -22.96 -3.67 1.84
C ASP A 14 -22.10 -2.53 1.29
N LEU A 15 -22.56 -1.28 1.46
CA LEU A 15 -21.86 -0.10 0.97
C LEU A 15 -20.49 0.10 1.63
N THR A 16 -20.32 -0.26 2.90
CA THR A 16 -19.02 -0.15 3.59
C THR A 16 -17.97 -1.18 3.14
N LYS A 17 -18.36 -2.16 2.31
CA LYS A 17 -17.42 -3.06 1.62
C LYS A 17 -16.90 -2.50 0.30
N LEU A 18 -17.43 -1.38 -0.19
CA LEU A 18 -16.96 -0.75 -1.42
C LEU A 18 -15.68 0.07 -1.14
N PRO A 19 -14.57 -0.14 -1.86
CA PRO A 19 -13.36 0.65 -1.63
C PRO A 19 -13.61 2.16 -1.68
N LEU A 20 -12.89 2.89 -0.83
CA LEU A 20 -13.06 4.32 -0.54
C LEU A 20 -14.37 4.72 0.19
N VAL A 21 -15.30 3.80 0.51
CA VAL A 21 -16.59 4.10 1.18
C VAL A 21 -16.58 3.74 2.66
N GLY A 22 -16.14 4.66 3.52
CA GLY A 22 -16.38 4.57 4.97
C GLY A 22 -17.83 4.96 5.34
N CYS A 23 -18.28 4.70 6.58
CA CYS A 23 -19.68 4.93 7.00
C CYS A 23 -20.23 6.34 6.70
N ALA A 24 -19.39 7.38 6.66
CA ALA A 24 -19.83 8.74 6.27
C ALA A 24 -20.28 8.85 4.80
N ARG A 25 -19.62 8.13 3.89
CA ARG A 25 -20.00 8.04 2.47
C ARG A 25 -21.13 7.05 2.24
N ALA A 26 -21.12 5.92 2.96
CA ALA A 26 -22.24 4.97 2.95
C ALA A 26 -23.55 5.65 3.40
N ARG A 27 -23.49 6.48 4.45
CA ARG A 27 -24.62 7.30 4.89
C ARG A 27 -25.02 8.31 3.82
N ALA A 28 -24.08 9.05 3.21
CA ALA A 28 -24.41 10.01 2.17
C ALA A 28 -25.13 9.37 0.95
N PHE A 29 -24.74 8.14 0.57
CA PHE A 29 -25.47 7.34 -0.42
C PHE A 29 -26.87 6.94 0.08
N THR A 30 -26.99 6.45 1.31
CA THR A 30 -28.27 6.05 1.92
C THR A 30 -29.25 7.22 2.02
N ASP A 31 -28.77 8.40 2.42
CA ASP A 31 -29.49 9.68 2.47
C ASP A 31 -29.91 10.20 1.06
N MET A 32 -29.47 9.53 -0.02
CA MET A 32 -29.89 9.73 -1.43
C MET A 32 -30.68 8.55 -2.01
N GLY A 33 -31.06 7.55 -1.19
CA GLY A 33 -31.76 6.33 -1.65
C GLY A 33 -30.87 5.30 -2.34
N ILE A 34 -29.56 5.49 -2.33
CA ILE A 34 -28.56 4.57 -2.89
C ILE A 34 -28.12 3.63 -1.76
N THR A 35 -28.58 2.38 -1.76
CA THR A 35 -28.39 1.43 -0.66
C THR A 35 -27.55 0.20 -1.03
N THR A 36 -27.24 0.00 -2.31
CA THR A 36 -26.50 -1.16 -2.83
C THR A 36 -25.35 -0.77 -3.73
N ILE A 37 -24.29 -1.59 -3.79
CA ILE A 37 -23.16 -1.38 -4.72
C ILE A 37 -23.63 -1.31 -6.19
N ARG A 38 -24.70 -2.04 -6.54
CA ARG A 38 -25.29 -2.01 -7.90
C ARG A 38 -25.95 -0.67 -8.26
N GLN A 39 -26.42 0.11 -7.29
CA GLN A 39 -26.86 1.48 -7.52
C GLN A 39 -25.64 2.43 -7.60
N VAL A 40 -24.63 2.25 -6.74
CA VAL A 40 -23.40 3.07 -6.78
C VAL A 40 -22.68 2.96 -8.13
N ALA A 41 -22.66 1.77 -8.75
CA ALA A 41 -22.11 1.57 -10.10
C ALA A 41 -22.84 2.37 -11.22
N LYS A 42 -24.05 2.87 -10.96
CA LYS A 42 -24.90 3.58 -11.93
C LYS A 42 -24.98 5.10 -11.73
N ILE A 43 -24.29 5.66 -10.73
CA ILE A 43 -24.34 7.11 -10.47
C ILE A 43 -23.64 7.90 -11.57
N ASP A 44 -24.15 9.09 -11.85
CA ASP A 44 -23.36 10.13 -12.49
C ASP A 44 -22.44 10.76 -11.42
N PRO A 45 -21.10 10.68 -11.52
CA PRO A 45 -20.18 11.30 -10.57
C PRO A 45 -20.15 12.83 -10.67
N PHE A 46 -20.82 13.43 -11.66
CA PHE A 46 -20.96 14.87 -11.84
C PHE A 46 -22.30 15.43 -11.32
N ASP A 47 -23.21 14.58 -10.81
CA ASP A 47 -24.48 15.03 -10.25
C ASP A 47 -24.27 16.00 -9.07
N ALA A 48 -24.78 17.22 -9.23
CA ALA A 48 -24.69 18.29 -8.24
C ALA A 48 -25.35 17.92 -6.89
N ALA A 49 -26.26 16.95 -6.86
CA ALA A 49 -26.87 16.45 -5.62
C ALA A 49 -25.84 15.90 -4.62
N PHE A 50 -24.69 15.39 -5.10
CA PHE A 50 -23.60 14.94 -4.20
C PHE A 50 -22.83 16.09 -3.55
N GLN A 51 -22.81 17.30 -4.13
CA GLN A 51 -22.02 18.44 -3.64
C GLN A 51 -22.46 18.92 -2.24
N ARG A 52 -23.69 18.56 -1.82
CA ARG A 52 -24.20 18.81 -0.46
C ARG A 52 -23.49 17.98 0.63
N TYR A 53 -22.67 17.00 0.27
CA TYR A 53 -21.93 16.15 1.21
C TYR A 53 -20.42 16.38 1.10
N SER A 54 -19.85 17.03 2.12
CA SER A 54 -18.40 17.30 2.23
C SER A 54 -17.49 16.04 2.24
N CYS A 55 -18.06 14.84 2.34
CA CYS A 55 -17.31 13.59 2.20
C CYS A 55 -16.98 13.20 0.73
N PHE A 56 -17.60 13.84 -0.25
CA PHE A 56 -17.33 13.64 -1.69
C PHE A 56 -16.55 14.83 -2.26
N SER A 57 -15.22 14.80 -2.11
CA SER A 57 -14.32 15.70 -2.84
C SER A 57 -14.26 15.35 -4.34
N ALA A 58 -13.78 16.30 -5.15
CA ALA A 58 -13.72 16.16 -6.61
C ALA A 58 -13.04 14.83 -7.04
N GLY A 59 -13.66 14.15 -8.00
CA GLY A 59 -13.16 12.88 -8.56
C GLY A 59 -13.40 11.62 -7.71
N TYR A 60 -13.64 11.73 -6.39
CA TYR A 60 -13.83 10.53 -5.54
C TYR A 60 -15.05 9.69 -5.95
N LEU A 61 -16.12 10.33 -6.43
CA LEU A 61 -17.32 9.63 -6.93
C LEU A 61 -17.02 8.77 -8.16
N ASP A 62 -16.16 9.22 -9.08
CA ASP A 62 -15.79 8.43 -10.25
C ASP A 62 -14.96 7.21 -9.86
N LEU A 63 -14.02 7.37 -8.90
CA LEU A 63 -13.25 6.26 -8.32
C LEU A 63 -14.17 5.22 -7.66
N ILE A 64 -15.11 5.69 -6.83
CA ILE A 64 -16.08 4.83 -6.12
C ILE A 64 -17.01 4.11 -7.11
N ARG A 65 -17.52 4.82 -8.14
CA ARG A 65 -18.35 4.22 -9.20
C ARG A 65 -17.57 3.17 -9.98
N ASN A 66 -16.32 3.42 -10.37
CA ASN A 66 -15.49 2.47 -11.11
C ASN A 66 -15.16 1.21 -10.30
N TYR A 67 -14.93 1.36 -8.98
CA TYR A 67 -14.83 0.21 -8.08
C TYR A 67 -16.13 -0.59 -7.98
N ALA A 68 -17.28 0.10 -7.88
CA ALA A 68 -18.58 -0.55 -7.83
C ALA A 68 -18.88 -1.29 -9.15
N ASP A 69 -18.52 -0.71 -10.28
CA ASP A 69 -18.64 -1.29 -11.62
C ASP A 69 -17.77 -2.55 -11.78
N ALA A 70 -16.51 -2.53 -11.31
CA ALA A 70 -15.63 -3.71 -11.31
C ALA A 70 -16.21 -4.86 -10.46
N ILE A 71 -16.73 -4.55 -9.26
CA ILE A 71 -17.40 -5.52 -8.38
C ILE A 71 -18.68 -6.08 -9.04
N VAL A 72 -19.50 -5.22 -9.66
CA VAL A 72 -20.78 -5.61 -10.30
C VAL A 72 -20.56 -6.42 -11.57
N GLN A 73 -19.51 -6.14 -12.35
CA GLN A 73 -19.11 -6.92 -13.52
C GLN A 73 -18.24 -8.15 -13.17
N ASN A 74 -17.86 -8.33 -11.89
CA ASN A 74 -17.02 -9.41 -11.40
C ASN A 74 -15.68 -9.57 -12.15
N ARG A 75 -15.08 -8.46 -12.61
CA ARG A 75 -13.81 -8.47 -13.35
C ARG A 75 -12.94 -7.26 -13.01
N VAL A 76 -11.65 -7.35 -13.33
CA VAL A 76 -10.77 -6.18 -13.34
C VAL A 76 -11.23 -5.22 -14.44
N ILE A 77 -11.30 -3.92 -14.12
CA ILE A 77 -11.53 -2.86 -15.09
C ILE A 77 -10.26 -2.02 -15.20
N VAL A 78 -9.72 -1.94 -16.41
CA VAL A 78 -8.61 -1.05 -16.78
C VAL A 78 -9.20 0.16 -17.50
N LYS A 79 -8.79 1.37 -17.13
CA LYS A 79 -9.20 2.63 -17.77
C LYS A 79 -8.13 3.23 -18.70
N ALA A 80 -6.86 2.93 -18.43
CA ALA A 80 -5.70 3.31 -19.23
C ALA A 80 -4.53 2.37 -18.89
N LYS A 81 -3.45 2.40 -19.67
CA LYS A 81 -2.21 1.70 -19.31
C LYS A 81 -1.49 2.42 -18.18
N HIS A 82 -0.85 1.66 -17.30
CA HIS A 82 0.17 2.20 -16.40
C HIS A 82 1.56 1.97 -17.03
N PRO A 83 2.40 3.02 -17.25
CA PRO A 83 3.65 2.91 -18.02
C PRO A 83 4.67 1.85 -17.55
N PHE A 84 4.60 1.42 -16.28
CA PHE A 84 5.43 0.33 -15.78
C PHE A 84 5.23 -0.99 -16.55
N PHE A 85 3.99 -1.33 -16.90
CA PHE A 85 3.64 -2.59 -17.58
C PHE A 85 4.06 -2.60 -19.06
N GLU A 86 4.41 -1.44 -19.63
CA GLU A 86 5.02 -1.33 -20.96
C GLU A 86 6.56 -1.34 -20.89
N SER A 87 7.14 -1.26 -19.68
CA SER A 87 8.59 -1.24 -19.49
C SER A 87 9.17 -2.66 -19.52
N ARG A 88 10.34 -2.81 -20.15
CA ARG A 88 11.14 -4.04 -20.13
C ARG A 88 12.24 -3.99 -19.06
N LYS A 89 11.94 -3.40 -17.90
CA LYS A 89 12.84 -3.47 -16.75
C LYS A 89 12.76 -4.87 -16.15
N LYS A 90 13.92 -5.46 -15.84
CA LYS A 90 14.02 -6.65 -14.99
C LYS A 90 13.30 -6.39 -13.68
N MET A 91 12.41 -7.30 -13.29
CA MET A 91 11.63 -7.17 -12.06
C MET A 91 11.79 -8.37 -11.15
N CYS A 92 11.61 -8.15 -9.86
CA CYS A 92 11.51 -9.20 -8.86
C CYS A 92 10.36 -8.84 -7.91
N PHE A 93 9.60 -9.83 -7.47
CA PHE A 93 8.61 -9.63 -6.43
C PHE A 93 9.31 -9.60 -5.07
N PHE A 94 8.85 -8.72 -4.18
CA PHE A 94 9.48 -8.44 -2.89
C PHE A 94 8.48 -8.43 -1.74
N ASP A 95 8.89 -9.00 -0.61
CA ASP A 95 8.17 -9.03 0.66
C ASP A 95 9.16 -9.25 1.82
N SER A 96 8.93 -8.67 3.01
CA SER A 96 9.86 -8.80 4.14
C SER A 96 9.21 -8.82 5.53
N GLU A 97 9.74 -9.67 6.41
CA GLU A 97 9.31 -9.80 7.80
C GLU A 97 10.21 -9.01 8.76
N TYR A 98 9.60 -8.30 9.70
CA TYR A 98 10.30 -7.37 10.57
C TYR A 98 9.67 -7.18 11.96
N SER A 99 10.50 -6.83 12.93
CA SER A 99 10.11 -6.27 14.22
C SER A 99 9.94 -4.74 14.10
N PRO A 100 8.72 -4.18 14.19
CA PRO A 100 8.50 -2.75 13.92
C PRO A 100 9.14 -1.79 14.92
N THR A 101 9.43 -2.26 16.13
CA THR A 101 10.24 -1.57 17.15
C THR A 101 11.73 -1.89 17.00
N GLY A 102 12.03 -3.10 16.53
CA GLY A 102 13.37 -3.61 16.31
C GLY A 102 14.21 -2.79 15.35
N THR A 103 13.67 -2.45 14.18
CA THR A 103 14.43 -1.83 13.07
C THR A 103 15.17 -0.53 13.42
N ARG A 104 14.76 0.18 14.47
CA ARG A 104 15.41 1.42 14.93
C ARG A 104 16.39 1.23 16.08
N THR A 105 16.05 0.39 17.05
CA THR A 105 16.73 0.36 18.38
C THR A 105 16.70 -1.00 19.08
N GLY A 106 16.21 -2.07 18.44
CA GLY A 106 16.15 -3.41 19.03
C GLY A 106 17.31 -4.32 18.63
N PRO A 107 17.35 -5.55 19.17
CA PRO A 107 18.42 -6.51 18.92
C PRO A 107 18.46 -7.02 17.49
N TYR A 108 17.30 -7.07 16.81
CA TYR A 108 17.16 -7.27 15.38
C TYR A 108 16.01 -6.39 14.85
N GLY A 109 15.99 -6.15 13.55
CA GLY A 109 15.00 -5.34 12.85
C GLY A 109 14.25 -6.13 11.78
N ILE A 110 14.89 -6.38 10.64
CA ILE A 110 14.42 -7.29 9.60
C ILE A 110 14.88 -8.70 9.97
N PHE A 111 14.07 -9.74 9.76
CA PHE A 111 14.47 -11.13 10.01
C PHE A 111 14.22 -12.09 8.84
N LEU A 112 13.46 -11.67 7.83
CA LEU A 112 13.37 -12.38 6.56
C LEU A 112 13.20 -11.36 5.41
N ILE A 113 14.01 -11.49 4.37
CA ILE A 113 13.88 -10.76 3.10
C ILE A 113 13.59 -11.77 1.99
N GLY A 114 12.39 -11.69 1.43
CA GLY A 114 11.92 -12.52 0.33
C GLY A 114 12.06 -11.84 -1.02
N ILE A 115 12.58 -12.56 -2.01
CA ILE A 115 12.72 -12.11 -3.39
C ILE A 115 12.31 -13.24 -4.33
N MET A 116 11.50 -12.94 -5.34
CA MET A 116 11.12 -13.91 -6.39
C MET A 116 11.33 -13.32 -7.78
N ASP A 117 11.98 -14.05 -8.69
CA ASP A 117 12.14 -13.59 -10.08
C ASP A 117 10.87 -13.78 -10.93
N GLU A 118 10.89 -13.28 -12.17
CA GLU A 118 9.77 -13.40 -13.13
C GLU A 118 9.38 -14.86 -13.43
N ASN A 119 10.29 -15.82 -13.24
CA ASN A 119 10.09 -17.25 -13.44
C ASN A 119 9.54 -17.97 -12.19
N GLY A 120 9.39 -17.28 -11.06
CA GLY A 120 8.98 -17.87 -9.78
C GLY A 120 10.13 -18.45 -8.95
N LYS A 121 11.40 -18.23 -9.31
CA LYS A 121 12.55 -18.66 -8.49
C LYS A 121 12.67 -17.75 -7.27
N VAL A 122 12.51 -18.33 -6.10
CA VAL A 122 12.64 -17.63 -4.81
C VAL A 122 14.10 -17.60 -4.33
N THR A 123 14.50 -16.48 -3.74
CA THR A 123 15.70 -16.29 -2.92
C THR A 123 15.26 -15.65 -1.61
N GLN A 124 15.70 -16.21 -0.48
CA GLN A 124 15.31 -15.76 0.85
C GLN A 124 16.54 -15.58 1.73
N TYR A 125 16.70 -14.39 2.29
CA TYR A 125 17.70 -14.09 3.30
C TYR A 125 17.01 -14.17 4.66
N PHE A 126 17.37 -15.15 5.47
CA PHE A 126 16.77 -15.41 6.78
C PHE A 126 17.80 -15.17 7.88
N LEU A 127 17.40 -14.49 8.95
CA LEU A 127 18.28 -14.12 10.05
C LEU A 127 18.40 -15.28 11.06
N ASP A 128 19.42 -16.12 10.90
CA ASP A 128 19.64 -17.25 11.81
C ASP A 128 20.17 -16.84 13.19
N ASP A 129 20.97 -15.77 13.30
CA ASP A 129 21.33 -15.10 14.56
C ASP A 129 21.08 -13.58 14.47
N PRO A 130 20.45 -12.94 15.48
CA PRO A 130 20.28 -11.49 15.55
C PRO A 130 21.54 -10.65 15.33
N SER A 131 22.75 -11.16 15.64
CA SER A 131 24.00 -10.42 15.37
C SER A 131 24.27 -10.17 13.89
N ASP A 132 23.73 -11.02 13.01
CA ASP A 132 24.16 -11.12 11.62
C ASP A 132 23.31 -10.21 10.69
N GLU A 133 22.42 -9.39 11.26
CA GLU A 133 21.50 -8.53 10.51
C GLU A 133 22.24 -7.51 9.64
N GLU A 134 23.38 -6.98 10.13
CA GLU A 134 24.21 -6.07 9.33
C GLU A 134 24.78 -6.77 8.09
N GLU A 135 25.20 -8.04 8.20
CA GLU A 135 25.66 -8.81 7.05
C GLU A 135 24.50 -9.10 6.10
N MET A 136 23.35 -9.56 6.62
CA MET A 136 22.16 -9.86 5.82
C MET A 136 21.69 -8.65 4.99
N LEU A 137 21.68 -7.46 5.59
CA LEU A 137 21.29 -6.22 4.92
C LEU A 137 22.33 -5.78 3.87
N ASN A 138 23.63 -5.98 4.12
CA ASN A 138 24.67 -5.74 3.12
C ASN A 138 24.61 -6.75 1.96
N GLN A 139 24.38 -8.04 2.21
CA GLN A 139 24.18 -9.05 1.16
C GLN A 139 22.98 -8.70 0.25
N PHE A 140 21.87 -8.23 0.83
CA PHE A 140 20.71 -7.74 0.07
C PHE A 140 21.04 -6.46 -0.70
N ARG A 141 21.79 -5.52 -0.11
CA ARG A 141 22.24 -4.29 -0.77
C ARG A 141 23.11 -4.60 -2.00
N ASP A 142 24.12 -5.45 -1.85
CA ASP A 142 25.04 -5.76 -2.95
C ASP A 142 24.36 -6.62 -4.03
N TRP A 143 23.28 -7.33 -3.70
CA TRP A 143 22.35 -7.88 -4.69
C TRP A 143 21.59 -6.77 -5.43
N LEU A 144 21.01 -5.76 -4.75
CA LEU A 144 20.33 -4.64 -5.41
C LEU A 144 21.24 -3.86 -6.36
N VAL A 145 22.46 -3.54 -5.92
CA VAL A 145 23.48 -2.82 -6.72
C VAL A 145 23.88 -3.60 -7.97
N ARG A 146 24.05 -4.92 -7.85
CA ARG A 146 24.52 -5.77 -8.97
C ARG A 146 23.41 -6.12 -9.95
N GLU A 147 22.19 -6.30 -9.47
CA GLU A 147 21.08 -6.83 -10.27
C GLU A 147 20.17 -5.75 -10.88
N GLU A 148 20.26 -4.50 -10.39
CA GLU A 148 19.42 -3.32 -10.67
C GLU A 148 17.91 -3.61 -10.92
N PRO A 149 17.21 -4.38 -10.05
CA PRO A 149 15.86 -4.84 -10.32
C PRO A 149 14.81 -3.83 -9.84
N VAL A 150 13.63 -3.86 -10.46
CA VAL A 150 12.44 -3.24 -9.87
C VAL A 150 11.78 -4.24 -8.92
N LEU A 151 11.68 -3.85 -7.64
CA LEU A 151 10.99 -4.58 -6.58
C LEU A 151 9.48 -4.35 -6.67
N VAL A 152 8.76 -5.26 -7.32
CA VAL A 152 7.30 -5.26 -7.38
C VAL A 152 6.76 -5.78 -6.05
N SER A 153 5.96 -4.98 -5.35
CA SER A 153 5.54 -5.30 -3.98
C SER A 153 4.13 -4.81 -3.65
N TYR A 154 3.60 -5.14 -2.47
CA TYR A 154 2.23 -4.83 -2.08
C TYR A 154 2.15 -3.99 -0.80
N SER A 155 1.86 -2.68 -0.92
CA SER A 155 1.74 -1.73 0.20
C SER A 155 3.03 -1.39 0.96
N SER A 156 4.19 -1.88 0.51
CA SER A 156 5.54 -1.66 1.06
C SER A 156 5.94 -0.20 1.26
N THR A 157 5.34 0.74 0.52
CA THR A 157 5.48 2.19 0.75
C THR A 157 5.10 2.59 2.18
N SER A 158 4.20 1.82 2.81
CA SER A 158 3.73 1.98 4.19
C SER A 158 4.20 0.90 5.15
N ALA A 159 4.71 -0.23 4.65
CA ALA A 159 5.17 -1.39 5.39
C ALA A 159 6.70 -1.55 5.30
N ASP A 160 7.21 -2.35 4.35
CA ASP A 160 8.61 -2.75 4.25
C ASP A 160 9.60 -1.59 4.09
N ARG A 161 9.35 -0.66 3.15
CA ARG A 161 10.35 0.36 2.81
C ARG A 161 10.67 1.27 4.01
N PRO A 162 9.68 1.80 4.78
CA PRO A 162 9.95 2.47 6.04
C PRO A 162 10.76 1.65 7.07
N GLN A 163 10.67 0.31 7.03
CA GLN A 163 11.32 -0.59 7.98
C GLN A 163 12.75 -0.94 7.55
N LEU A 164 12.97 -1.24 6.27
CA LEU A 164 14.29 -1.35 5.64
C LEU A 164 15.08 -0.04 5.84
N MET A 165 14.48 1.12 5.56
CA MET A 165 15.14 2.42 5.78
C MET A 165 15.53 2.68 7.24
N ASN A 166 14.73 2.19 8.22
CA ASN A 166 15.13 2.23 9.63
C ASN A 166 16.33 1.29 9.89
N ALA A 167 16.25 0.03 9.42
CA ALA A 167 17.23 -1.01 9.71
C ALA A 167 18.60 -0.71 9.11
N PHE A 168 18.67 -0.38 7.81
CA PHE A 168 19.88 0.12 7.17
C PHE A 168 20.42 1.36 7.88
N GLY A 169 19.53 2.31 8.26
CA GLY A 169 19.90 3.53 8.98
C GLY A 169 20.47 3.30 10.38
N ARG A 170 20.09 2.21 11.07
CA ARG A 170 20.65 1.78 12.38
C ARG A 170 22.10 1.30 12.25
N PHE A 171 22.44 0.63 11.14
CA PHE A 171 23.81 0.19 10.83
C PHE A 171 24.63 1.20 10.00
N GLY A 172 24.01 2.31 9.57
CA GLY A 172 24.67 3.34 8.74
C GLY A 172 24.89 2.95 7.27
N ILE A 173 24.26 1.86 6.81
CA ILE A 173 24.40 1.33 5.44
C ILE A 173 23.74 2.31 4.44
N PRO A 174 24.40 2.70 3.32
CA PRO A 174 23.81 3.54 2.28
C PRO A 174 22.60 2.88 1.57
N ILE A 175 21.59 3.68 1.22
CA ILE A 175 20.27 3.22 0.71
C ILE A 175 19.76 3.95 -0.55
N HIS A 176 20.62 4.62 -1.31
CA HIS A 176 20.20 5.37 -2.51
C HIS A 176 19.52 4.48 -3.58
N GLU A 177 19.82 3.18 -3.55
CA GLU A 177 19.23 2.13 -4.35
C GLU A 177 17.73 1.92 -4.01
N LEU A 178 17.38 1.87 -2.72
CA LEU A 178 16.01 1.60 -2.22
C LEU A 178 15.01 2.71 -2.52
N ASP A 179 15.47 3.94 -2.81
CA ASP A 179 14.60 5.08 -3.09
C ASP A 179 13.94 5.02 -4.49
N SER A 180 14.49 4.23 -5.42
CA SER A 180 13.95 4.07 -6.78
C SER A 180 13.63 2.63 -7.18
N ALA A 181 14.01 1.64 -6.36
CA ALA A 181 13.78 0.23 -6.65
C ALA A 181 12.30 -0.20 -6.58
N PHE A 182 11.46 0.40 -5.73
CA PHE A 182 10.13 -0.13 -5.43
C PHE A 182 9.03 0.28 -6.44
N PHE A 183 8.31 -0.72 -6.94
CA PHE A 183 7.01 -0.57 -7.60
C PHE A 183 5.89 -1.19 -6.75
N ASP A 184 5.29 -0.36 -5.91
CA ASP A 184 4.18 -0.74 -5.03
C ASP A 184 2.85 -0.84 -5.80
N LEU A 185 2.35 -2.06 -6.00
CA LEU A 185 1.10 -2.34 -6.70
C LEU A 185 -0.09 -1.63 -6.05
N TYR A 186 -0.11 -1.55 -4.72
CA TYR A 186 -1.21 -0.95 -4.00
C TYR A 186 -1.23 0.56 -4.18
N TYR A 187 -0.11 1.25 -3.96
CA TYR A 187 -0.07 2.71 -4.04
C TYR A 187 0.09 3.28 -5.45
N HIS A 188 0.66 2.53 -6.41
CA HIS A 188 0.85 3.00 -7.79
C HIS A 188 -0.24 2.54 -8.77
N CYS A 189 -0.99 1.48 -8.48
CA CYS A 189 -2.00 0.94 -9.41
C CYS A 189 -3.38 0.69 -8.82
N ILE A 190 -3.50 0.19 -7.59
CA ILE A 190 -4.80 -0.25 -7.05
C ILE A 190 -5.51 0.88 -6.28
N ASN A 191 -4.80 1.67 -5.49
CA ASN A 191 -5.39 2.70 -4.62
C ASN A 191 -4.53 3.97 -4.53
N THR A 192 -4.29 4.59 -5.69
CA THR A 192 -3.60 5.89 -5.85
C THR A 192 -4.39 7.07 -5.28
N GLN A 193 -5.70 6.88 -5.03
CA GLN A 193 -6.66 7.89 -4.56
C GLN A 193 -6.78 9.14 -5.45
N ARG A 194 -6.37 9.05 -6.73
CA ARG A 194 -6.37 10.16 -7.70
C ARG A 194 -6.89 9.68 -9.05
N THR A 195 -7.94 10.30 -9.58
CA THR A 195 -8.52 9.96 -10.91
C THR A 195 -7.50 9.98 -12.04
N ALA A 196 -6.54 10.88 -12.02
CA ALA A 196 -5.48 11.00 -13.04
C ALA A 196 -4.46 9.86 -13.05
N THR A 197 -4.41 9.00 -12.02
CA THR A 197 -3.49 7.85 -11.94
C THR A 197 -4.17 6.52 -11.58
N GLN A 198 -5.46 6.54 -11.21
CA GLN A 198 -6.20 5.35 -10.82
C GLN A 198 -6.68 4.59 -12.05
N PHE A 199 -5.78 3.82 -12.65
CA PHE A 199 -6.04 3.13 -13.92
C PHE A 199 -6.68 1.74 -13.77
N VAL A 200 -6.52 1.10 -12.61
CA VAL A 200 -7.01 -0.28 -12.36
C VAL A 200 -8.09 -0.26 -11.27
N PHE A 201 -9.17 -1.00 -11.48
CA PHE A 201 -10.24 -1.19 -10.50
C PHE A 201 -10.51 -2.69 -10.35
N LEU A 202 -10.42 -3.20 -9.12
CA LEU A 202 -10.48 -4.64 -8.84
C LEU A 202 -11.88 -5.06 -8.34
N PRO A 203 -12.35 -6.28 -8.65
CA PRO A 203 -13.68 -6.79 -8.28
C PRO A 203 -13.76 -7.23 -6.80
N VAL A 204 -13.16 -6.45 -5.90
CA VAL A 204 -12.88 -6.84 -4.51
C VAL A 204 -13.76 -6.05 -3.54
N GLN A 205 -14.50 -6.78 -2.71
CA GLN A 205 -15.26 -6.23 -1.59
C GLN A 205 -14.45 -6.36 -0.29
N GLY A 206 -14.59 -5.37 0.59
CA GLY A 206 -13.95 -5.34 1.90
C GLY A 206 -12.52 -4.79 1.86
N SER A 207 -11.60 -5.48 2.52
CA SER A 207 -10.19 -5.08 2.60
C SER A 207 -9.48 -5.24 1.26
N LEU A 208 -8.70 -4.24 0.86
CA LEU A 208 -7.74 -4.35 -0.25
C LEU A 208 -6.36 -4.80 0.26
N SER A 209 -6.32 -5.86 1.06
CA SER A 209 -5.07 -6.53 1.44
C SER A 209 -4.67 -7.58 0.39
N SER A 210 -3.36 -7.84 0.24
CA SER A 210 -2.78 -8.84 -0.68
C SER A 210 -3.60 -10.14 -0.70
N LYS A 211 -3.76 -10.76 0.48
CA LYS A 211 -4.49 -12.01 0.72
C LYS A 211 -5.94 -11.99 0.21
N ASN A 212 -6.71 -10.93 0.48
CA ASN A 212 -8.10 -10.84 0.00
C ASN A 212 -8.16 -10.59 -1.51
N VAL A 213 -7.27 -9.75 -2.03
CA VAL A 213 -7.21 -9.42 -3.47
C VAL A 213 -6.79 -10.65 -4.29
N ALA A 214 -5.72 -11.34 -3.90
CA ALA A 214 -5.23 -12.54 -4.58
C ALA A 214 -6.30 -13.64 -4.62
N VAL A 215 -6.89 -14.00 -3.46
CA VAL A 215 -7.95 -15.02 -3.38
C VAL A 215 -9.17 -14.61 -4.22
N ARG A 216 -9.55 -13.34 -4.21
CA ARG A 216 -10.72 -12.84 -4.96
C ARG A 216 -10.48 -12.78 -6.48
N LEU A 217 -9.22 -12.72 -6.92
CA LEU A 217 -8.78 -12.86 -8.32
C LEU A 217 -8.55 -14.33 -8.74
N GLY A 218 -8.58 -15.29 -7.81
CA GLY A 218 -8.52 -16.73 -8.09
C GLY A 218 -7.30 -17.47 -7.53
N TYR A 219 -6.41 -16.82 -6.77
CA TYR A 219 -5.30 -17.49 -6.10
C TYR A 219 -5.81 -18.50 -5.06
N LYS A 220 -5.11 -19.63 -4.94
CA LYS A 220 -5.43 -20.71 -4.01
C LYS A 220 -4.25 -20.91 -3.07
N ALA A 221 -4.29 -20.22 -1.92
CA ALA A 221 -3.26 -20.34 -0.91
C ALA A 221 -3.09 -21.80 -0.44
N PRO A 222 -1.87 -22.19 -0.01
CA PRO A 222 -1.64 -23.45 0.67
C PRO A 222 -2.61 -23.63 1.86
N ARG A 223 -3.10 -24.86 2.05
CA ARG A 223 -4.12 -25.15 3.09
C ARG A 223 -3.55 -25.16 4.50
N ASP A 224 -2.28 -25.54 4.62
CA ASP A 224 -1.65 -25.97 5.86
C ASP A 224 -0.57 -24.97 6.33
N LEU A 225 -0.70 -23.70 5.93
CA LEU A 225 0.10 -22.58 6.42
C LEU A 225 -0.16 -22.37 7.91
N GLY A 226 0.85 -22.65 8.74
CA GLY A 226 0.77 -22.44 10.19
C GLY A 226 0.70 -20.97 10.59
N ILE A 227 1.20 -20.06 9.75
CA ILE A 227 1.28 -18.61 9.98
C ILE A 227 0.21 -17.89 9.16
N ILE A 228 -0.55 -17.00 9.80
CA ILE A 228 -1.74 -16.34 9.23
C ILE A 228 -1.47 -14.88 8.86
N ASP A 229 -0.61 -14.20 9.61
CA ASP A 229 -0.18 -12.80 9.44
C ASP A 229 1.20 -12.51 10.07
N GLY A 230 1.76 -11.34 9.78
CA GLY A 230 3.10 -10.92 10.25
C GLY A 230 3.26 -10.69 11.77
N LEU A 231 2.17 -10.56 12.55
CA LEU A 231 2.30 -10.58 14.01
C LEU A 231 2.58 -12.01 14.47
N GLN A 232 1.89 -12.99 13.87
CA GLN A 232 2.21 -14.39 14.11
C GLN A 232 3.60 -14.76 13.59
N ALA A 233 4.04 -14.23 12.44
CA ALA A 233 5.40 -14.44 11.94
C ALA A 233 6.46 -13.92 12.94
N LEU A 234 6.29 -12.71 13.49
CA LEU A 234 7.18 -12.15 14.51
C LEU A 234 7.22 -13.01 15.80
N ILE A 235 6.08 -13.58 16.22
CA ILE A 235 6.03 -14.51 17.37
C ILE A 235 6.76 -15.81 17.05
N THR A 236 6.48 -16.43 15.89
CA THR A 236 7.14 -17.67 15.45
C THR A 236 8.64 -17.49 15.22
N TYR A 237 9.11 -16.31 14.84
CA TYR A 237 10.54 -15.98 14.81
C TYR A 237 11.15 -15.87 16.21
N GLY A 238 10.42 -15.32 17.19
CA GLY A 238 10.81 -15.39 18.61
C GLY A 238 10.96 -16.83 19.10
N ASP A 239 9.94 -17.68 18.88
CA ASP A 239 9.99 -19.12 19.19
C ASP A 239 11.16 -19.82 18.48
N TYR A 240 11.47 -19.42 17.24
CA TYR A 240 12.61 -19.94 16.49
C TYR A 240 13.94 -19.53 17.15
N LEU A 241 14.12 -18.27 17.55
CA LEU A 241 15.35 -17.81 18.18
C LEU A 241 15.63 -18.54 19.50
N GLU A 242 14.61 -18.79 20.32
CA GLU A 242 14.76 -19.50 21.59
C GLU A 242 15.02 -21.01 21.40
N SER A 243 14.36 -21.66 20.44
CA SER A 243 14.35 -23.12 20.33
C SER A 243 15.15 -23.70 19.17
N LYS A 244 15.60 -22.86 18.22
CA LYS A 244 16.27 -23.19 16.94
C LYS A 244 15.65 -24.36 16.19
N ARG A 245 14.32 -24.53 16.32
CA ARG A 245 13.56 -25.61 15.67
C ARG A 245 13.39 -25.30 14.19
N GLU A 246 14.09 -26.06 13.34
CA GLU A 246 14.06 -25.92 11.87
C GLU A 246 12.64 -25.86 11.28
N ARG A 247 11.67 -26.57 11.87
CA ARG A 247 10.27 -26.49 11.41
C ARG A 247 9.72 -25.05 11.42
N LEU A 248 10.05 -24.24 12.44
CA LEU A 248 9.58 -22.86 12.54
C LEU A 248 10.21 -21.97 11.47
N LYS A 249 11.48 -22.21 11.14
CA LYS A 249 12.17 -21.56 10.01
C LYS A 249 11.49 -21.92 8.69
N LEU A 250 11.19 -23.20 8.45
CA LEU A 250 10.46 -23.65 7.26
C LEU A 250 9.05 -23.06 7.16
N ASP A 251 8.32 -22.93 8.28
CA ASP A 251 7.00 -22.28 8.33
C ASP A 251 7.07 -20.77 8.01
N LEU A 252 8.11 -20.08 8.48
CA LEU A 252 8.37 -18.66 8.14
C LEU A 252 8.74 -18.47 6.66
N LEU A 253 9.60 -19.34 6.12
CA LEU A 253 10.01 -19.31 4.71
C LEU A 253 8.82 -19.58 3.76
N GLU A 254 7.96 -20.56 4.05
CA GLU A 254 6.77 -20.82 3.23
C GLU A 254 5.70 -19.72 3.36
N TYR A 255 5.61 -19.06 4.53
CA TYR A 255 4.73 -17.88 4.72
C TYR A 255 5.13 -16.72 3.79
N ASN A 256 6.36 -16.22 3.90
CA ASN A 256 6.87 -15.13 3.07
C ASN A 256 6.90 -15.51 1.57
N LYS A 257 7.21 -16.77 1.24
CA LYS A 257 7.06 -17.28 -0.13
C LYS A 257 5.61 -17.19 -0.63
N THR A 258 4.62 -17.44 0.22
CA THR A 258 3.20 -17.30 -0.14
C THR A 258 2.81 -15.84 -0.40
N ASP A 259 3.30 -14.88 0.40
CA ASP A 259 3.05 -13.44 0.15
C ASP A 259 3.77 -12.93 -1.12
N LEU A 260 4.95 -13.47 -1.46
CA LEU A 260 5.59 -13.28 -2.78
C LEU A 260 4.73 -13.86 -3.92
N GLU A 261 4.27 -15.11 -3.80
CA GLU A 261 3.41 -15.76 -4.81
C GLU A 261 2.10 -15.00 -5.02
N MET A 262 1.48 -14.51 -3.95
CA MET A 262 0.27 -13.68 -4.03
C MET A 262 0.55 -12.33 -4.69
N THR A 263 1.67 -11.69 -4.37
CA THR A 263 2.09 -10.42 -5.00
C THR A 263 2.31 -10.61 -6.50
N LYS A 264 2.99 -11.69 -6.92
CA LYS A 264 3.13 -12.05 -8.34
C LYS A 264 1.77 -12.32 -8.98
N TYR A 265 0.91 -13.11 -8.36
CA TYR A 265 -0.41 -13.45 -8.91
C TYR A 265 -1.28 -12.21 -9.15
N ILE A 266 -1.24 -11.23 -8.24
CA ILE A 266 -1.94 -9.95 -8.40
C ILE A 266 -1.35 -9.15 -9.58
N PHE A 267 -0.02 -9.09 -9.69
CA PHE A 267 0.64 -8.42 -10.82
C PHE A 267 0.25 -9.07 -12.16
N ASP A 268 0.42 -10.38 -12.29
CA ASP A 268 0.11 -11.14 -13.50
C ASP A 268 -1.36 -10.91 -13.94
N LYS A 269 -2.32 -10.91 -13.01
CA LYS A 269 -3.74 -10.67 -13.30
C LYS A 269 -4.04 -9.23 -13.72
N ILE A 270 -3.29 -8.25 -13.23
CA ILE A 270 -3.40 -6.85 -13.67
C ILE A 270 -2.78 -6.67 -15.07
N ASP A 271 -1.62 -7.27 -15.31
CA ASP A 271 -0.89 -7.26 -16.58
C ASP A 271 -1.71 -7.91 -17.72
N GLU A 272 -2.25 -9.12 -17.49
CA GLU A 272 -3.24 -9.77 -18.36
C GLU A 272 -4.40 -8.84 -18.70
N SER A 273 -4.94 -8.15 -17.69
CA SER A 273 -6.08 -7.23 -17.86
C SER A 273 -5.73 -5.97 -18.65
N MET A 274 -4.49 -5.47 -18.57
CA MET A 274 -4.02 -4.37 -19.41
C MET A 274 -3.83 -4.83 -20.86
N LYS A 275 -3.23 -6.01 -21.07
CA LYS A 275 -3.02 -6.59 -22.40
C LYS A 275 -4.32 -6.90 -23.14
N LEU A 276 -5.37 -7.32 -22.42
CA LEU A 276 -6.70 -7.53 -22.99
C LEU A 276 -7.41 -6.22 -23.36
N ALA A 277 -7.13 -5.11 -22.67
CA ALA A 277 -7.73 -3.81 -22.98
C ALA A 277 -7.24 -3.22 -24.32
N ASP A 278 -6.03 -3.58 -24.76
CA ASP A 278 -5.48 -3.16 -26.07
C ASP A 278 -6.22 -3.81 -27.26
N GLY A 279 -6.65 -5.07 -27.11
CA GLY A 279 -7.30 -5.83 -28.19
C GLY A 279 -8.71 -5.35 -28.57
N ASP A 280 -9.37 -4.58 -27.69
CA ASP A 280 -10.74 -4.09 -27.82
C ASP A 280 -10.81 -2.59 -28.18
N SER A 281 -9.65 -1.96 -28.47
CA SER A 281 -9.55 -0.50 -28.59
C SER A 281 -9.94 0.04 -29.97
N THR A 282 -11.25 0.17 -30.22
CA THR A 282 -11.71 1.28 -31.08
C THR A 282 -11.39 2.61 -30.36
N PRO A 283 -10.66 3.55 -30.98
CA PRO A 283 -10.17 4.73 -30.27
C PRO A 283 -11.31 5.70 -29.95
N LYS A 284 -11.77 5.67 -28.71
CA LYS A 284 -12.61 6.74 -28.16
C LYS A 284 -11.73 7.96 -27.95
N ASN A 285 -12.09 9.08 -28.57
CA ASN A 285 -11.37 10.35 -28.44
C ASN A 285 -11.34 10.82 -26.97
N ILE A 286 -10.25 10.50 -26.27
CA ILE A 286 -9.83 11.23 -25.09
C ILE A 286 -9.33 12.59 -25.59
N GLY A 287 -9.88 13.68 -25.05
CA GLY A 287 -9.49 15.04 -25.44
C GLY A 287 -7.99 15.30 -25.20
N PRO A 288 -7.41 16.33 -25.84
CA PRO A 288 -5.96 16.54 -25.86
C PRO A 288 -5.37 16.57 -24.45
N MET A 289 -4.50 15.60 -24.15
CA MET A 289 -3.70 15.62 -22.92
C MET A 289 -2.79 16.85 -22.96
N PHE A 290 -3.04 17.79 -22.06
CA PHE A 290 -2.20 18.97 -21.91
C PHE A 290 -0.77 18.54 -21.53
N GLY A 291 0.21 19.08 -22.25
CA GLY A 291 1.57 18.55 -22.26
C GLY A 291 2.27 18.60 -20.90
N VAL A 292 2.89 17.48 -20.51
CA VAL A 292 3.71 17.38 -19.30
C VAL A 292 4.92 18.31 -19.41
N ARG A 293 4.88 19.44 -18.70
CA ARG A 293 6.03 20.33 -18.46
C ARG A 293 6.18 20.58 -16.96
N GLY A 294 7.39 20.34 -16.46
CA GLY A 294 7.92 20.72 -15.14
C GLY A 294 6.92 20.88 -14.00
N ILE A 295 6.75 19.83 -13.17
CA ILE A 295 5.91 19.83 -11.97
C ILE A 295 6.35 20.97 -11.01
N PRO A 296 5.50 21.98 -10.74
CA PRO A 296 5.70 22.93 -9.65
C PRO A 296 5.07 22.37 -8.38
N ALA A 297 5.83 22.23 -7.30
CA ALA A 297 5.29 21.72 -6.03
C ALA A 297 4.62 22.82 -5.19
N ARG A 298 3.28 22.83 -5.18
CA ARG A 298 2.36 23.41 -4.16
C ARG A 298 0.97 22.79 -4.40
N SER A 299 0.28 22.23 -3.40
CA SER A 299 -0.31 22.80 -2.17
C SER A 299 -1.82 23.08 -2.37
N ASP A 300 -2.71 22.77 -1.42
CA ASP A 300 -2.50 22.16 -0.09
C ASP A 300 -3.02 20.70 0.00
N ASP A 301 -4.05 20.23 0.72
CA ASP A 301 -5.03 20.85 1.62
C ASP A 301 -4.89 20.34 3.09
N PHE A 302 -3.93 19.44 3.37
CA PHE A 302 -3.62 18.91 4.71
C PHE A 302 -2.29 19.49 5.21
N GLU A 303 -2.32 20.37 6.22
CA GLU A 303 -1.11 21.02 6.74
C GLU A 303 -0.18 20.05 7.52
N ASP A 304 0.71 19.37 6.78
CA ASP A 304 1.86 18.70 7.39
C ASP A 304 2.90 19.76 7.81
N TYR A 305 2.90 20.07 9.09
CA TYR A 305 3.59 21.22 9.66
C TYR A 305 5.12 21.08 9.62
N LYS A 306 5.81 22.00 8.93
CA LYS A 306 7.26 21.94 8.71
C LYS A 306 8.02 22.81 9.71
N CYS A 307 8.95 22.21 10.46
CA CYS A 307 9.77 22.93 11.44
C CYS A 307 10.64 24.00 10.75
N PRO A 308 10.57 25.30 11.14
CA PRO A 308 11.28 26.37 10.45
C PRO A 308 12.80 26.28 10.61
N ARG A 309 13.30 25.71 11.72
CA ARG A 309 14.74 25.61 12.02
C ARG A 309 15.46 24.51 11.25
N CYS A 310 14.77 23.42 10.85
CA CYS A 310 15.43 22.22 10.30
C CYS A 310 14.69 21.50 9.17
N GLY A 311 13.56 22.06 8.70
CA GLY A 311 12.79 21.50 7.58
C GLY A 311 12.10 20.15 7.84
N HIS A 312 12.16 19.62 9.07
CA HIS A 312 11.52 18.35 9.45
C HIS A 312 9.99 18.49 9.46
N PHE A 313 9.29 17.56 8.82
CA PHE A 313 7.83 17.52 8.74
C PHE A 313 7.20 16.80 9.93
N HIS A 314 6.12 17.36 10.45
CA HIS A 314 5.32 16.80 11.54
C HIS A 314 3.95 16.36 10.99
N SER A 315 3.76 15.06 10.80
CA SER A 315 2.55 14.54 10.14
C SER A 315 1.29 14.75 10.98
N SER A 316 0.29 15.36 10.35
CA SER A 316 -1.05 15.63 10.88
C SER A 316 -1.76 14.41 11.50
N LYS A 317 -1.46 13.18 11.04
CA LYS A 317 -2.07 11.92 11.56
C LYS A 317 -1.88 11.71 13.08
N PHE A 318 -0.80 12.22 13.67
CA PHE A 318 -0.57 12.15 15.12
C PHE A 318 -1.13 13.37 15.89
N MET A 319 -1.38 14.50 15.22
CA MET A 319 -1.63 15.81 15.86
C MET A 319 -3.11 16.06 16.18
N LYS A 320 -3.87 15.03 16.60
CA LYS A 320 -5.34 15.10 16.66
C LYS A 320 -5.97 16.14 17.59
N LYS A 321 -5.22 16.81 18.49
CA LYS A 321 -5.74 17.93 19.33
C LYS A 321 -4.76 19.05 19.73
N ARG A 322 -3.43 18.90 19.58
CA ARG A 322 -2.43 19.96 19.86
C ARG A 322 -1.19 19.78 18.97
N LEU A 323 -0.53 20.89 18.64
CA LEU A 323 0.83 20.89 18.08
C LEU A 323 1.83 20.33 19.12
N PRO A 324 2.94 19.69 18.69
CA PRO A 324 4.04 19.38 19.59
C PRO A 324 4.67 20.67 20.11
N ILE A 325 5.08 20.69 21.38
CA ILE A 325 5.77 21.86 21.95
C ILE A 325 7.17 22.00 21.34
N LYS A 326 7.87 20.90 21.03
CA LYS A 326 9.24 20.90 20.49
C LYS A 326 9.39 20.01 19.26
N CYS A 327 10.23 20.45 18.32
CA CYS A 327 10.59 19.66 17.14
C CYS A 327 11.34 18.38 17.53
N LEU A 328 10.93 17.23 16.99
CA LEU A 328 11.53 15.92 17.27
C LEU A 328 12.99 15.84 16.80
N ARG A 329 13.33 16.50 15.69
CA ARG A 329 14.69 16.49 15.13
C ARG A 329 15.65 17.48 15.78
N CYS A 330 15.22 18.72 16.03
CA CYS A 330 16.12 19.81 16.45
C CYS A 330 15.77 20.50 17.78
N ARG A 331 14.76 19.98 18.51
CA ARG A 331 14.25 20.50 19.80
C ARG A 331 13.79 21.97 19.82
N TYR A 332 13.76 22.66 18.67
CA TYR A 332 13.16 23.98 18.49
C TYR A 332 11.76 24.04 19.10
N ASP A 333 11.51 25.03 19.95
CA ASP A 333 10.22 25.22 20.60
C ASP A 333 9.27 25.98 19.67
N PHE A 334 8.02 25.53 19.62
CA PHE A 334 6.98 26.11 18.79
C PHE A 334 6.09 27.09 19.56
N SER A 335 6.17 27.13 20.90
CA SER A 335 5.42 28.08 21.74
C SER A 335 6.02 29.49 21.77
N GLU A 336 7.29 29.64 21.40
CA GLU A 336 7.98 30.95 21.32
C GLU A 336 7.49 31.83 20.15
N ARG A 337 6.62 31.30 19.27
CA ARG A 337 6.12 32.04 18.09
C ARG A 337 5.09 33.13 18.39
N ASP A 338 4.32 32.98 19.46
CA ASP A 338 3.23 33.92 19.79
C ASP A 338 3.71 35.14 20.62
N ALA A 339 5.04 35.33 20.72
CA ALA A 339 5.68 36.29 21.63
C ALA A 339 6.17 37.59 20.97
N HIS A 340 6.07 37.74 19.64
CA HIS A 340 6.40 38.96 18.91
C HIS A 340 5.30 39.34 17.91
N PRO A 341 4.98 40.65 17.76
CA PRO A 341 3.87 41.15 16.95
C PRO A 341 4.16 41.21 15.44
#